data_AF-A0A953M9D2-F1
#
_entry.id   AF-A0A953M9D2-F1
#
_cell.length_a   1.000
_cell.length_b   1.000
_cell.length_c   1.000
_cell.angle_alpha   90.00
_cell.angle_beta   90.00
_cell.angle_gamma   90.00
#
_symmetry.space_group_name_H-M   'P 1'
#
loop_
_entity.id
_entity.type
_entity.pdbx_description
1 polymer ?
#
loop_
_entity_poly.entity_id
_entity_poly.type
_entity_poly.pdbx_seq_one_letter_code
_entity_poly.pdbx_strand_id
1 'polypeptide(L)'
;MSRKAATPGFGFTPKAVERLRYYVYLYIDPRDREPFYIGKGNRCFAHLFDTAGTEKVERINEIRAAGLEPEIEVLKHGLTEKEALLVESTAIDLIDVRKLTNKMRGHGSRHGSRASVKEIAARLDAECVEIKHPSLLIVINKLYRHDMT
;
A
#
# COMPACT_ATOMS: atom_id res chain seq x y z
N MET A 1 13.90 17.36 36.77
CA MET A 1 13.86 18.12 35.50
C MET A 1 14.45 17.21 34.43
N SER A 2 13.66 16.64 33.53
CA SER A 2 13.37 17.26 32.24
C SER A 2 12.16 16.53 31.63
N ARG A 3 11.04 17.23 31.47
CA ARG A 3 9.92 16.75 30.63
C ARG A 3 10.36 17.02 29.20
N LYS A 4 10.60 15.98 28.40
CA LYS A 4 10.67 16.15 26.94
C LYS A 4 9.32 16.71 26.50
N ALA A 5 9.32 17.96 26.03
CA ALA A 5 8.15 18.57 25.42
C ALA A 5 7.73 17.71 24.22
N ALA A 6 6.51 17.18 24.26
CA ALA A 6 5.89 16.61 23.08
C ALA A 6 5.79 17.72 22.03
N THR A 7 6.36 17.50 20.85
CA THR A 7 6.27 18.43 19.72
C THR A 7 4.79 18.67 19.40
N PRO A 8 4.25 19.89 19.58
CA PRO A 8 2.83 20.14 19.33
C PRO A 8 2.61 20.27 17.83
N GLY A 9 1.73 19.45 17.25
CA GLY A 9 1.15 19.73 15.92
C GLY A 9 1.08 18.60 14.89
N PHE A 10 1.60 17.40 15.16
CA PHE A 10 1.58 16.32 14.16
C PHE A 10 0.36 15.40 14.34
N GLY A 11 -0.78 15.77 13.75
CA GLY A 11 -1.98 14.95 13.79
C GLY A 11 -3.25 15.65 13.34
N PHE A 12 -4.27 14.86 12.96
CA PHE A 12 -5.60 15.40 12.69
C PHE A 12 -6.32 15.76 13.99
N THR A 13 -7.04 16.89 14.00
CA THR A 13 -7.94 17.23 15.12
C THR A 13 -9.05 16.18 15.25
N PRO A 14 -9.68 15.99 16.43
CA PRO A 14 -10.78 15.04 16.58
C PRO A 14 -11.91 15.24 15.54
N LYS A 15 -12.25 16.50 15.25
CA LYS A 15 -13.22 16.88 14.21
C LYS A 15 -12.76 16.48 12.79
N ALA A 16 -11.47 16.59 12.51
CA ALA A 16 -10.91 16.15 11.24
C ALA A 16 -10.92 14.61 11.14
N VAL A 17 -10.57 13.89 12.20
CA VAL A 17 -10.63 12.40 12.24
C VAL A 17 -12.06 11.91 11.97
N GLU A 18 -13.06 12.52 12.60
CA GLU A 18 -14.47 12.17 12.39
C GLU A 18 -14.90 12.34 10.92
N ARG A 19 -14.49 13.44 10.28
CA ARG A 19 -14.79 13.72 8.86
C ARG A 19 -13.98 12.86 7.89
N LEU A 20 -12.75 12.52 8.25
CA LEU A 20 -11.88 11.69 7.42
C LEU A 20 -12.38 10.25 7.32
N ARG A 21 -13.05 9.72 8.36
CA ARG A 21 -13.48 8.31 8.43
C ARG A 21 -12.32 7.38 8.06
N TYR A 22 -12.48 6.49 7.08
CA TYR A 22 -11.35 5.81 6.46
C TYR A 22 -10.79 6.65 5.31
N TYR A 23 -9.48 6.62 5.17
CA TYR A 23 -8.75 7.31 4.11
C TYR A 23 -7.55 6.49 3.66
N VAL A 24 -7.04 6.79 2.48
CA VAL A 24 -5.80 6.23 1.92
C VAL A 24 -4.80 7.37 1.81
N TYR A 25 -3.54 7.11 2.16
CA TYR A 25 -2.46 8.09 2.18
C TYR A 25 -1.19 7.53 1.54
N LEU A 26 -0.31 8.44 1.14
CA LEU A 26 0.99 8.19 0.54
C LEU A 26 2.07 8.73 1.46
N TYR A 27 3.20 8.03 1.55
CA TYR A 27 4.47 8.66 1.94
C TYR A 27 5.26 8.97 0.68
N ILE A 28 5.76 10.20 0.62
CA ILE A 28 6.48 10.75 -0.52
C ILE A 28 7.89 11.11 -0.05
N ASP A 29 8.87 10.73 -0.87
CA ASP A 29 10.24 11.16 -0.65
C ASP A 29 10.40 12.60 -1.20
N PRO A 30 10.74 13.60 -0.36
CA PRO A 30 10.83 14.98 -0.82
C PRO A 30 11.98 15.22 -1.82
N ARG A 31 12.91 14.26 -1.97
CA ARG A 31 14.08 14.39 -2.86
C ARG A 31 13.71 14.19 -4.34
N ASP A 32 12.77 13.30 -4.62
CA ASP A 32 12.34 12.93 -5.98
C ASP A 32 10.84 13.11 -6.22
N ARG A 33 10.07 13.42 -5.16
CA ARG A 33 8.60 13.51 -5.16
C ARG A 33 7.89 12.21 -5.56
N GLU A 34 8.57 11.07 -5.48
CA GLU A 34 7.94 9.78 -5.74
C GLU A 34 7.30 9.20 -4.47
N PRO A 35 6.07 8.63 -4.58
CA PRO A 35 5.47 7.90 -3.48
C PRO A 35 6.23 6.59 -3.28
N PHE A 36 6.69 6.34 -2.06
CA PHE A 36 7.39 5.11 -1.69
C PHE A 36 6.57 4.19 -0.77
N TYR A 37 5.45 4.65 -0.23
CA TYR A 37 4.58 3.82 0.60
C TYR A 37 3.12 4.25 0.46
N ILE A 38 2.21 3.28 0.45
CA ILE A 38 0.76 3.50 0.45
C ILE A 38 0.16 2.80 1.67
N GLY A 39 -0.72 3.48 2.38
CA GLY A 39 -1.45 2.86 3.49
C GLY A 39 -2.86 3.39 3.64
N LYS A 40 -3.66 2.71 4.45
CA LYS A 40 -5.02 3.14 4.80
C LYS A 40 -5.23 3.38 6.31
N GLY A 41 -6.21 4.22 6.60
CA GLY A 41 -6.79 4.45 7.93
C GLY A 41 -6.02 5.42 8.82
N ASN A 42 -6.45 5.49 10.08
CA ASN A 42 -6.08 6.52 11.06
C ASN A 42 -4.63 6.46 11.58
N ARG A 43 -3.74 5.72 10.94
CA ARG A 43 -2.37 5.42 11.42
C ARG A 43 -1.26 6.08 10.60
N CYS A 44 -1.60 7.01 9.69
CA CYS A 44 -0.60 7.66 8.84
C CYS A 44 0.56 8.29 9.62
N PHE A 45 0.30 8.85 10.80
CA PHE A 45 1.35 9.43 11.65
C PHE A 45 2.05 8.40 12.55
N ALA A 46 1.38 7.30 12.90
CA ALA A 46 1.96 6.28 13.78
C ALA A 46 3.11 5.53 13.09
N HIS A 47 3.04 5.36 11.77
CA HIS A 47 4.08 4.66 11.00
C HIS A 47 5.38 5.45 10.81
N LEU A 48 5.40 6.77 11.07
CA LEU A 48 6.63 7.58 11.04
C LEU A 48 7.60 7.27 12.17
N PHE A 49 7.09 6.68 13.26
CA PHE A 49 7.83 6.32 14.47
C PHE A 49 7.99 4.81 14.62
N ASP A 50 7.62 4.05 13.59
CA ASP A 50 7.75 2.60 13.55
C ASP A 50 9.24 2.24 13.53
N THR A 51 9.68 1.38 14.45
CA THR A 51 11.07 0.94 14.59
C THR A 51 11.30 -0.44 13.99
N ALA A 52 10.25 -1.06 13.42
CA ALA A 52 10.37 -2.37 12.81
C ALA A 52 11.28 -2.30 11.57
N GLY A 53 12.31 -3.16 11.51
CA GLY A 53 13.23 -3.32 10.37
C GLY A 53 12.48 -3.72 9.10
N THR A 54 11.92 -2.73 8.41
CA THR A 54 11.11 -2.85 7.21
C THR A 54 11.70 -1.89 6.18
N GLU A 55 11.58 -2.22 4.89
CA GLU A 55 12.04 -1.35 3.79
C GLU A 55 11.50 0.09 3.92
N LYS A 56 10.26 0.25 4.42
CA LYS A 56 9.65 1.55 4.75
C LYS A 56 10.48 2.32 5.77
N VAL A 57 10.88 1.68 6.87
CA VAL A 57 11.65 2.32 7.95
C VAL A 57 13.06 2.65 7.50
N GLU A 58 13.67 1.77 6.70
CA GLU A 58 14.97 2.04 6.07
C GLU A 58 14.89 3.28 5.19
N ARG A 59 13.88 3.38 4.32
CA ARG A 59 13.67 4.55 3.46
C ARG A 59 13.43 5.85 4.25
N ILE A 60 12.64 5.79 5.33
CA ILE A 60 12.43 6.94 6.23
C ILE A 60 13.75 7.37 6.88
N ASN A 61 14.56 6.42 7.35
CA ASN A 61 15.86 6.72 7.96
C ASN A 61 16.84 7.32 6.95
N GLU A 62 16.84 6.88 5.69
CA GLU A 62 17.63 7.50 4.62
C GLU A 62 17.23 8.96 4.37
N ILE A 63 15.92 9.26 4.33
CA ILE A 63 15.41 10.62 4.16
C ILE A 63 15.84 11.50 5.35
N ARG A 64 15.70 10.99 6.57
CA ARG A 64 16.14 11.68 7.79
C ARG A 64 17.64 11.88 7.89
N ALA A 65 18.44 10.93 7.42
CA ALA A 65 19.89 11.06 7.34
C ALA A 65 20.33 12.18 6.38
N ALA A 66 19.50 12.51 5.38
CA ALA A 66 19.70 13.65 4.50
C ALA A 66 19.20 14.99 5.10
N GLY A 67 18.72 15.00 6.36
CA GLY A 67 18.18 16.19 7.03
C GLY A 67 16.77 16.58 6.58
N LEU A 68 16.04 15.68 5.92
CA LEU A 68 14.68 15.88 5.43
C LEU A 68 13.69 15.00 6.20
N GLU A 69 12.39 15.25 6.05
CA GLU A 69 11.33 14.38 6.56
C GLU A 69 10.43 13.89 5.42
N PRO A 70 9.91 12.64 5.46
CA PRO A 70 8.94 12.17 4.49
C PRO A 70 7.66 13.02 4.51
N GLU A 71 7.14 13.33 3.33
CA GLU A 71 5.86 14.02 3.19
C GLU A 71 4.71 13.00 3.24
N ILE A 72 3.60 13.37 3.88
CA ILE A 72 2.39 12.54 3.93
C ILE A 72 1.26 13.26 3.20
N GLU A 73 0.74 12.63 2.15
CA GLU A 73 -0.41 13.15 1.39
C GLU A 73 -1.61 12.21 1.52
N VAL A 74 -2.81 12.77 1.67
CA VAL A 74 -4.06 11.99 1.66
C VAL A 74 -4.53 11.85 0.22
N LEU A 75 -4.52 10.63 -0.31
CA LEU A 75 -4.98 10.31 -1.65
C LEU A 75 -6.51 10.39 -1.76
N LYS A 76 -7.22 9.85 -0.75
CA LYS A 76 -8.69 9.85 -0.70
C LYS A 76 -9.18 9.70 0.73
N HIS A 77 -10.26 10.38 1.11
CA HIS A 77 -10.85 10.30 2.45
C HIS A 77 -12.38 10.25 2.43
N GLY A 78 -13.00 10.07 3.60
CA GLY A 78 -14.44 9.96 3.76
C GLY A 78 -14.98 8.58 3.36
N LEU A 79 -14.10 7.59 3.31
CA LEU A 79 -14.41 6.25 2.82
C LEU A 79 -15.00 5.38 3.94
N THR A 80 -15.70 4.34 3.53
CA THR A 80 -15.90 3.12 4.32
C THR A 80 -14.61 2.30 4.34
N GLU A 81 -14.51 1.35 5.28
CA GLU A 81 -13.34 0.47 5.35
C GLU A 81 -13.12 -0.36 4.07
N LYS A 82 -14.22 -0.83 3.46
CA LYS A 82 -14.21 -1.62 2.23
C LYS A 82 -13.71 -0.79 1.04
N GLU A 83 -14.19 0.45 0.93
CA GLU A 83 -13.72 1.38 -0.10
C GLU A 83 -12.24 1.73 0.10
N ALA A 84 -11.81 1.97 1.33
CA ALA A 84 -10.40 2.26 1.60
C ALA A 84 -9.49 1.08 1.24
N LEU A 85 -9.93 -0.16 1.48
CA LEU A 85 -9.21 -1.36 1.05
C LEU A 85 -9.12 -1.46 -0.48
N LEU A 86 -10.22 -1.17 -1.19
CA LEU A 86 -10.25 -1.18 -2.64
C LEU A 86 -9.35 -0.08 -3.25
N VAL A 87 -9.39 1.13 -2.68
CA VAL A 87 -8.56 2.26 -3.14
C VAL A 87 -7.09 2.00 -2.86
N GLU A 88 -6.73 1.49 -1.68
CA GLU A 88 -5.36 1.11 -1.33
C GLU A 88 -4.81 0.06 -2.29
N SER A 89 -5.55 -1.04 -2.49
CA SER A 89 -5.13 -2.10 -3.43
C SER A 89 -5.00 -1.60 -4.86
N THR A 90 -5.95 -0.79 -5.32
CA THR A 90 -5.89 -0.18 -6.67
C THR A 90 -4.68 0.74 -6.84
N ALA A 91 -4.37 1.55 -5.83
CA ALA A 91 -3.23 2.46 -5.88
C ALA A 91 -1.89 1.70 -5.87
N ILE A 92 -1.78 0.64 -5.06
CA ILE A 92 -0.62 -0.27 -5.04
C ILE A 92 -0.47 -1.01 -6.38
N ASP A 93 -1.58 -1.38 -7.03
CA ASP A 93 -1.55 -2.04 -8.32
C ASP A 93 -1.16 -1.09 -9.47
N LEU A 94 -1.52 0.19 -9.37
CA LEU A 94 -1.21 1.21 -10.36
C LEU A 94 0.26 1.64 -10.29
N ILE A 95 0.72 2.00 -9.10
CA ILE A 95 2.11 2.39 -8.86
C ILE A 95 2.93 1.11 -8.85
N ASP A 96 3.89 0.97 -9.78
CA ASP A 96 4.72 -0.24 -9.86
C ASP A 96 5.25 -0.58 -8.47
N VAL A 97 4.92 -1.77 -7.96
CA VAL A 97 5.32 -2.26 -6.64
C VAL A 97 6.83 -2.21 -6.42
N ARG A 98 7.65 -2.16 -7.49
CA ARG A 98 9.10 -1.92 -7.38
C ARG A 98 9.48 -0.55 -6.82
N LYS A 99 8.57 0.42 -6.92
CA LYS A 99 8.72 1.78 -6.37
C LYS A 99 8.17 1.90 -4.95
N LEU A 100 7.44 0.90 -4.45
CA LEU A 100 6.80 0.92 -3.14
C LEU A 100 7.48 -0.03 -2.16
N THR A 101 7.72 0.42 -0.94
CA THR A 101 8.28 -0.36 0.16
C THR A 101 7.21 -1.18 0.91
N ASN A 102 6.05 -1.40 0.29
CA ASN A 102 4.92 -2.12 0.87
C ASN A 102 5.25 -3.63 0.94
N LYS A 103 5.31 -4.21 2.15
CA LYS A 103 5.62 -5.65 2.34
C LYS A 103 4.60 -6.62 1.70
N MET A 104 3.35 -6.18 1.54
CA MET A 104 2.29 -6.98 0.94
C MET A 104 1.74 -6.22 -0.27
N ARG A 105 1.56 -6.93 -1.39
CA ARG A 105 0.74 -6.44 -2.51
C ARG A 105 -0.70 -6.27 -2.02
N GLY A 106 -1.45 -5.35 -2.66
CA GLY A 106 -2.80 -4.96 -2.24
C GLY A 106 -3.64 -6.15 -1.79
N HIS A 107 -3.87 -6.27 -0.48
CA HIS A 107 -4.68 -7.35 0.07
C HIS A 107 -6.15 -7.04 -0.20
N GLY A 108 -6.91 -8.01 -0.71
CA GLY A 108 -8.36 -8.04 -0.49
C GLY A 108 -9.24 -7.25 -1.44
N SER A 109 -8.82 -6.95 -2.67
CA SER A 109 -9.82 -6.64 -3.71
C SER A 109 -10.48 -7.94 -4.17
N ARG A 110 -11.81 -8.04 -3.97
CA ARG A 110 -12.65 -9.10 -4.55
C ARG A 110 -12.59 -9.12 -6.10
N HIS A 111 -11.95 -8.11 -6.68
CA HIS A 111 -11.83 -7.84 -8.11
C HIS A 111 -10.46 -8.21 -8.71
N GLY A 112 -9.59 -8.88 -7.94
CA GLY A 112 -8.26 -9.29 -8.41
C GLY A 112 -7.25 -8.15 -8.48
N SER A 113 -6.02 -8.48 -8.88
CA SER A 113 -4.93 -7.50 -9.08
C SER A 113 -4.80 -7.08 -10.54
N ARG A 114 -4.06 -6.00 -10.79
CA ARG A 114 -3.67 -5.57 -12.15
C ARG A 114 -3.20 -6.74 -13.02
N ALA A 115 -3.82 -6.87 -14.19
CA ALA A 115 -3.58 -7.91 -15.19
C ALA A 115 -3.82 -7.32 -16.58
N SER A 116 -3.27 -7.95 -17.63
CA SER A 116 -3.55 -7.56 -19.01
C SER A 116 -4.99 -7.91 -19.40
N VAL A 117 -5.52 -7.24 -20.45
CA VAL A 117 -6.85 -7.58 -20.99
C VAL A 117 -6.92 -9.06 -21.38
N LYS A 118 -5.83 -9.61 -21.94
CA LYS A 118 -5.73 -11.03 -22.32
C LYS A 118 -5.79 -11.95 -21.11
N GLU A 119 -5.12 -11.63 -20.02
CA GLU A 119 -5.17 -12.42 -18.78
C GLU A 119 -6.56 -12.37 -18.13
N ILE A 120 -7.20 -11.20 -18.12
CA ILE A 120 -8.55 -11.05 -17.59
C ILE A 120 -9.53 -11.88 -18.42
N ALA A 121 -9.49 -11.77 -19.74
CA ALA A 121 -10.29 -12.60 -20.64
C ALA A 121 -10.03 -14.09 -20.39
N ALA A 122 -8.76 -14.54 -20.38
CA ALA A 122 -8.42 -15.94 -20.13
C ALA A 122 -8.92 -16.48 -18.78
N ARG A 123 -9.00 -15.64 -17.74
CA ARG A 123 -9.54 -16.04 -16.43
C ARG A 123 -11.07 -16.10 -16.41
N LEU A 124 -11.73 -15.14 -17.06
CA LEU A 124 -13.19 -15.04 -17.06
C LEU A 124 -13.83 -16.01 -18.05
N ASP A 125 -13.17 -16.26 -19.17
CA ASP A 125 -13.61 -17.15 -20.24
C ASP A 125 -13.12 -18.60 -20.02
N ALA A 126 -12.48 -18.89 -18.88
CA ALA A 126 -11.96 -20.21 -18.57
C ALA A 126 -13.11 -21.24 -18.46
N GLU A 127 -13.10 -22.22 -19.35
CA GLU A 127 -14.01 -23.36 -19.26
C GLU A 127 -13.67 -24.26 -18.07
N CYS A 128 -14.71 -24.85 -17.47
CA CYS A 128 -14.52 -25.81 -16.39
C CYS A 128 -13.81 -27.06 -16.93
N VAL A 129 -12.69 -27.43 -16.31
CA VAL A 129 -11.97 -28.66 -16.67
C VAL A 129 -12.39 -29.80 -15.74
N GLU A 130 -12.79 -30.93 -16.33
CA GLU A 130 -13.04 -32.16 -15.60
C GLU A 130 -11.75 -32.96 -15.45
N ILE A 131 -11.25 -33.09 -14.22
CA ILE A 131 -10.01 -33.83 -13.93
C ILE A 131 -10.34 -35.29 -13.61
N LYS A 132 -10.03 -36.20 -14.54
CA LYS A 132 -10.36 -37.64 -14.44
C LYS A 132 -9.28 -38.50 -13.76
N HIS A 133 -8.13 -37.92 -13.44
CA HIS A 133 -6.97 -38.63 -12.89
C HIS A 133 -6.47 -37.95 -11.60
N PRO A 134 -5.77 -38.68 -10.70
CA PRO A 134 -5.06 -38.07 -9.59
C PRO A 134 -4.12 -36.98 -10.11
N SER A 135 -4.35 -35.73 -9.69
CA SER A 135 -3.68 -34.56 -10.23
C SER A 135 -3.21 -33.62 -9.11
N LEU A 136 -2.16 -32.84 -9.39
CA LEU A 136 -1.62 -31.83 -8.49
C LEU A 136 -1.73 -30.44 -9.13
N LEU A 137 -2.36 -29.49 -8.43
CA LEU A 137 -2.38 -28.08 -8.84
C LEU A 137 -1.18 -27.35 -8.23
N ILE A 138 -0.37 -26.73 -9.09
CA ILE A 138 0.77 -25.90 -8.67
C ILE A 138 0.46 -24.44 -9.01
N VAL A 139 0.43 -23.59 -7.99
CA VAL A 139 0.24 -22.14 -8.15
C VAL A 139 1.55 -21.42 -7.83
N ILE A 140 2.11 -20.70 -8.81
CA ILE A 140 3.38 -19.97 -8.65
C ILE A 140 3.09 -18.52 -8.27
N ASN A 141 3.07 -18.23 -6.96
CA ASN A 141 2.67 -16.91 -6.45
C ASN A 141 3.78 -15.85 -6.44
N LYS A 142 5.06 -16.25 -6.50
CA LYS A 142 6.21 -15.33 -6.28
C LYS A 142 7.08 -15.08 -7.51
N LEU A 143 7.21 -16.08 -8.38
CA LEU A 143 8.15 -16.04 -9.51
C LEU A 143 7.48 -15.77 -10.85
N TYR A 144 6.14 -15.77 -10.92
CA TYR A 144 5.42 -15.48 -12.15
C TYR A 144 5.29 -13.96 -12.34
N ARG A 145 5.74 -13.45 -13.50
CA ARG A 145 5.45 -12.08 -13.95
C ARG A 145 4.99 -12.09 -15.39
N HIS A 146 3.95 -11.32 -15.70
CA HIS A 146 3.39 -11.21 -17.06
C HIS A 146 4.37 -10.55 -18.06
N ASP A 147 5.42 -9.88 -17.57
CA ASP A 147 6.46 -9.21 -18.36
C ASP A 147 7.76 -10.02 -18.50
N MET A 148 7.78 -11.30 -18.10
CA MET A 148 8.92 -12.18 -18.36
C MET A 148 9.01 -12.53 -19.84
N THR A 149 10.07 -12.05 -20.50
CA THR A 149 10.51 -12.46 -21.84
C THR A 149 11.48 -13.63 -21.74
#